data_AF-A0A7S3WUL2-F1
#
_entry.id   AF-A0A7S3WUL2-F1
#
_cell.length_a   1.000
_cell.length_b   1.000
_cell.length_c   1.000
_cell.angle_alpha   90.00
_cell.angle_beta   90.00
_cell.angle_gamma   90.00
#
_symmetry.space_group_name_H-M   'P 1'
#
loop_
_entity.id
_entity.type
_entity.pdbx_description
1 polymer ?
#
loop_
_entity_poly.entity_id
_entity_poly.type
_entity_poly.pdbx_seq_one_letter_code
_entity_poly.pdbx_strand_id
1 'polypeptide(L)'
;LAKTLGTVLNERPELRPPVLQGLSAMVQHQRSLREVVPAGGGGGVEVRPTAAAAAALEAVGKYAKNFLPLLFNLHQAEPAEKREPICEAIGAYAHAAPPALLSDFFRDVLRKLLETAAAGSAADSLEQQGSLLDLLLALAPALSPTEHAPLLWRAVRPLLSHNSPLLQKKAYKALGTLAEHHPSFLTERLADVTAAFDEALPTCHTACKRRRLVCLQALVSRLSAEQLRSAMPAMLGEVVLATKESNVKSRAAAFDALLLV
;
A
#
# COMPACT_ATOMS: atom_id res chain seq x y z
N LEU A 1 -17.58 -24.81 -0.99
CA LEU A 1 -16.22 -24.38 -1.36
C LEU A 1 -15.64 -23.33 -0.41
N ALA A 2 -16.25 -22.14 -0.26
CA ALA A 2 -15.74 -21.08 0.62
C ALA A 2 -15.44 -21.54 2.07
N LYS A 3 -16.37 -22.27 2.70
CA LYS A 3 -16.17 -22.85 4.05
C LYS A 3 -14.95 -23.78 4.10
N THR A 4 -14.84 -24.70 3.13
CA THR A 4 -13.72 -25.65 3.02
C THR A 4 -12.39 -24.92 2.86
N LEU A 5 -12.32 -23.88 2.04
CA LEU A 5 -11.10 -23.08 1.85
C LEU A 5 -10.71 -22.33 3.14
N GLY A 6 -11.69 -21.77 3.86
CA GLY A 6 -11.44 -21.15 5.18
C GLY A 6 -10.89 -22.15 6.19
N THR A 7 -11.46 -23.36 6.25
CA THR A 7 -10.96 -24.46 7.10
C THR A 7 -9.53 -24.86 6.72
N VAL A 8 -9.25 -25.04 5.43
CA VAL A 8 -7.92 -25.42 4.94
C VAL A 8 -6.87 -24.35 5.27
N LEU A 9 -7.19 -23.07 5.09
CA LEU A 9 -6.28 -21.97 5.43
C LEU A 9 -5.90 -21.98 6.92
N ASN A 10 -6.82 -22.38 7.79
CA ASN A 10 -6.55 -22.41 9.23
C ASN A 10 -5.79 -23.69 9.63
N GLU A 11 -6.28 -24.85 9.22
CA GLU A 11 -5.88 -26.17 9.73
C GLU A 11 -4.70 -26.81 8.98
N ARG A 12 -4.40 -26.38 7.74
CA ARG A 12 -3.40 -27.02 6.88
C ARG A 12 -2.36 -26.02 6.35
N PRO A 13 -1.31 -25.72 7.13
CA PRO A 13 -0.26 -24.78 6.73
C PRO A 13 0.38 -25.07 5.37
N GLU A 14 0.55 -26.35 5.04
CA GLU A 14 1.12 -26.83 3.78
C GLU A 14 0.28 -26.50 2.55
N LEU A 15 -1.03 -26.29 2.72
CA LEU A 15 -1.95 -25.93 1.65
C LEU A 15 -2.18 -24.41 1.55
N ARG A 16 -1.65 -23.61 2.48
CA ARG A 16 -1.84 -22.14 2.44
C ARG A 16 -1.29 -21.50 1.16
N PRO A 17 -0.05 -21.80 0.69
CA PRO A 17 0.48 -21.14 -0.50
C PRO A 17 -0.41 -21.31 -1.76
N PRO A 18 -0.80 -22.54 -2.18
CA PRO A 18 -1.64 -22.69 -3.37
C PRO A 18 -3.05 -22.12 -3.17
N VAL A 19 -3.61 -22.14 -1.95
CA VAL A 19 -4.91 -21.55 -1.68
C VAL A 19 -4.86 -20.01 -1.76
N LEU A 20 -3.88 -19.37 -1.12
CA LEU A 20 -3.71 -17.91 -1.19
C LEU A 20 -3.47 -17.47 -2.64
N GLN A 21 -2.60 -18.16 -3.37
CA GLN A 21 -2.33 -17.86 -4.77
C GLN A 21 -3.59 -18.00 -5.64
N GLY A 22 -4.35 -19.08 -5.47
CA GLY A 22 -5.58 -19.31 -6.21
C GLY A 22 -6.65 -18.23 -5.94
N LEU A 23 -6.79 -17.83 -4.67
CA LEU A 23 -7.71 -16.76 -4.27
C LEU A 23 -7.32 -15.41 -4.89
N SER A 24 -6.03 -15.05 -4.81
CA SER A 24 -5.51 -13.82 -5.41
C SER A 24 -5.67 -13.80 -6.92
N ALA A 25 -5.24 -14.88 -7.60
CA ALA A 25 -5.28 -14.99 -9.06
C ALA A 25 -6.71 -14.93 -9.60
N MET A 26 -7.67 -15.56 -8.90
CA MET A 26 -9.08 -15.51 -9.28
C MET A 26 -9.60 -14.06 -9.32
N VAL A 27 -9.38 -13.28 -8.26
CA VAL A 27 -9.87 -11.90 -8.22
C VAL A 27 -9.11 -11.00 -9.20
N GLN A 28 -7.79 -11.15 -9.29
CA GLN A 28 -6.96 -10.39 -10.23
C GLN A 28 -7.36 -10.66 -11.69
N HIS A 29 -7.64 -11.93 -12.04
CA HIS A 29 -8.11 -12.30 -13.36
C HIS A 29 -9.43 -11.59 -13.68
N GLN A 30 -10.44 -11.65 -12.79
CA GLN A 30 -11.70 -10.95 -13.03
C GLN A 30 -11.51 -9.43 -13.18
N ARG A 31 -10.61 -8.81 -12.42
CA ARG A 31 -10.30 -7.38 -12.55
C ARG A 31 -9.58 -7.01 -13.86
N SER A 32 -8.88 -7.95 -14.47
CA SER A 32 -8.20 -7.77 -15.76
C SER A 32 -9.18 -7.81 -16.95
N LEU A 33 -10.34 -8.45 -16.79
CA LEU A 33 -11.36 -8.56 -17.82
C LEU A 33 -12.16 -7.25 -17.94
N ARG A 34 -11.59 -6.30 -18.69
CA ARG A 34 -12.18 -4.98 -18.91
C ARG A 34 -12.71 -4.81 -20.32
N GLU A 35 -13.79 -4.06 -20.42
CA GLU A 35 -14.40 -3.62 -21.66
C GLU A 35 -14.33 -2.10 -21.77
N VAL A 36 -14.33 -1.66 -23.01
CA VAL A 36 -14.28 -0.25 -23.42
C VAL A 36 -15.70 0.11 -23.82
N VAL A 37 -16.36 0.99 -23.07
CA VAL A 37 -17.76 1.38 -23.29
C VAL A 37 -17.90 2.88 -23.56
N PRO A 38 -18.88 3.31 -24.36
CA PRO A 38 -19.15 4.73 -24.54
C PRO A 38 -19.51 5.40 -23.20
N ALA A 39 -18.86 6.50 -22.87
CA ALA A 39 -19.20 7.27 -21.67
C ALA A 39 -20.59 7.91 -21.85
N GLY A 40 -21.42 7.84 -20.80
CA GLY A 40 -22.79 8.37 -20.81
C GLY A 40 -22.81 9.90 -20.82
N GLY A 41 -22.69 10.49 -22.01
CA GLY A 41 -22.80 11.94 -22.24
C GLY A 41 -21.44 12.63 -22.38
N GLY A 42 -21.00 12.87 -23.62
CA GLY A 42 -19.84 13.74 -23.89
C GLY A 42 -18.70 13.16 -24.74
N GLY A 43 -18.95 12.13 -25.57
CA GLY A 43 -17.96 11.67 -26.56
C GLY A 43 -16.71 11.00 -25.98
N GLY A 44 -16.76 10.59 -24.71
CA GLY A 44 -15.68 9.86 -24.04
C GLY A 44 -15.87 8.35 -24.07
N VAL A 45 -14.86 7.66 -23.54
CA VAL A 45 -14.84 6.20 -23.43
C VAL A 45 -14.46 5.86 -21.98
N GLU A 46 -15.21 4.94 -21.38
CA GLU A 46 -14.96 4.43 -20.04
C GLU A 46 -14.43 3.01 -20.11
N VAL A 47 -13.41 2.69 -19.30
CA VAL A 47 -12.88 1.33 -19.16
C VAL A 47 -13.37 0.73 -17.85
N ARG A 48 -14.27 -0.24 -17.94
CA ARG A 48 -14.90 -0.88 -16.78
C ARG A 48 -14.80 -2.41 -16.87
N PRO A 49 -14.98 -3.15 -15.77
CA PRO A 49 -15.09 -4.60 -15.84
C PRO A 49 -16.24 -5.03 -16.75
N THR A 50 -16.08 -6.14 -17.49
CA THR A 50 -17.19 -6.76 -18.23
C THR A 50 -18.33 -7.10 -17.27
N ALA A 51 -19.57 -7.15 -17.76
CA ALA A 51 -20.73 -7.48 -16.93
C ALA A 51 -20.57 -8.82 -16.17
N ALA A 52 -19.99 -9.84 -16.84
CA ALA A 52 -19.69 -11.13 -16.23
C ALA A 52 -18.62 -11.02 -15.13
N ALA A 53 -17.54 -10.25 -15.36
CA ALA A 53 -16.50 -10.03 -14.39
C ALA A 53 -17.00 -9.24 -13.16
N ALA A 54 -17.84 -8.22 -13.39
CA ALA A 54 -18.48 -7.46 -12.33
C ALA A 54 -19.35 -8.37 -11.43
N ALA A 55 -20.19 -9.22 -12.03
CA ALA A 55 -21.01 -10.18 -11.29
C ALA A 55 -20.16 -11.20 -10.51
N ALA A 56 -19.05 -11.67 -11.09
CA ALA A 56 -18.12 -12.57 -10.42
C ALA A 56 -17.45 -11.90 -9.21
N LEU A 57 -16.96 -10.66 -9.37
CA LEU A 57 -16.37 -9.88 -8.28
C LEU A 57 -17.37 -9.63 -7.15
N GLU A 58 -18.62 -9.31 -7.49
CA GLU A 58 -19.70 -9.15 -6.50
C GLU A 58 -19.95 -10.47 -5.75
N ALA A 59 -19.97 -11.61 -6.46
CA ALA A 59 -20.14 -12.91 -5.84
C ALA A 59 -18.98 -13.27 -4.88
N VAL A 60 -17.73 -12.95 -5.24
CA VAL A 60 -16.58 -13.12 -4.34
C VAL A 60 -16.68 -12.16 -3.14
N GLY A 61 -17.08 -10.91 -3.38
CA GLY A 61 -17.23 -9.86 -2.38
C GLY A 61 -18.17 -10.22 -1.23
N LYS A 62 -19.22 -11.01 -1.50
CA LYS A 62 -20.15 -11.53 -0.47
C LYS A 62 -19.45 -12.35 0.62
N TYR A 63 -18.28 -12.92 0.33
CA TYR A 63 -17.49 -13.69 1.29
C TYR A 63 -16.39 -12.87 1.99
N ALA A 64 -16.15 -11.61 1.60
CA ALA A 64 -15.09 -10.77 2.17
C ALA A 64 -15.21 -10.63 3.69
N LYS A 65 -16.44 -10.53 4.23
CA LYS A 65 -16.69 -10.46 5.68
C LYS A 65 -16.19 -11.68 6.48
N ASN A 66 -16.00 -12.81 5.81
CA ASN A 66 -15.49 -14.04 6.42
C ASN A 66 -13.99 -14.23 6.13
N PHE A 67 -13.56 -13.94 4.90
CA PHE A 67 -12.17 -14.15 4.49
C PHE A 67 -11.21 -13.08 5.00
N LEU A 68 -11.59 -11.79 5.00
CA LEU A 68 -10.69 -10.72 5.46
C LEU A 68 -10.28 -10.90 6.94
N PRO A 69 -11.21 -11.16 7.89
CA PRO A 69 -10.82 -11.45 9.27
C PRO A 69 -9.91 -12.69 9.39
N LEU A 70 -10.21 -13.75 8.63
CA LEU A 70 -9.40 -14.96 8.63
C LEU A 70 -7.98 -14.70 8.11
N LEU A 71 -7.84 -13.92 7.04
CA LEU A 71 -6.55 -13.52 6.48
C LEU A 71 -5.79 -12.57 7.40
N PHE A 72 -6.47 -11.65 8.09
CA PHE A 72 -5.85 -10.79 9.10
C PHE A 72 -5.28 -11.61 10.25
N ASN A 73 -6.06 -12.57 10.76
CA ASN A 73 -5.61 -13.45 11.84
C ASN A 73 -4.43 -14.32 11.38
N LEU A 74 -4.51 -14.86 10.16
CA LEU A 74 -3.41 -15.65 9.58
C LEU A 74 -2.14 -14.80 9.42
N HIS A 75 -2.26 -13.57 8.93
CA HIS A 75 -1.13 -12.64 8.82
C HIS A 75 -0.45 -12.39 10.17
N GLN A 76 -1.26 -12.17 11.22
CA GLN A 76 -0.75 -11.93 12.57
C GLN A 76 -0.09 -13.18 13.19
N ALA A 77 -0.56 -14.38 12.83
CA ALA A 77 -0.01 -15.64 13.33
C ALA A 77 1.26 -16.09 12.60
N GLU A 78 1.46 -15.67 11.34
CA GLU A 78 2.61 -16.05 10.54
C GLU A 78 3.82 -15.13 10.75
N PRO A 79 5.06 -15.65 10.61
CA PRO A 79 6.28 -14.85 10.63
C PRO A 79 6.40 -13.97 9.37
N ALA A 80 7.21 -12.91 9.46
CA ALA A 80 7.29 -11.86 8.43
C ALA A 80 7.56 -12.38 7.02
N GLU A 81 8.36 -13.44 6.86
CA GLU A 81 8.77 -14.02 5.59
C GLU A 81 7.61 -14.71 4.85
N LYS A 82 6.53 -15.06 5.56
CA LYS A 82 5.35 -15.74 5.00
C LYS A 82 4.14 -14.81 4.83
N ARG A 83 4.27 -13.54 5.22
CA ARG A 83 3.16 -12.57 5.20
C ARG A 83 2.86 -12.02 3.80
N GLU A 84 3.83 -11.99 2.88
CA GLU A 84 3.64 -11.38 1.56
C GLU A 84 2.50 -12.00 0.74
N PRO A 85 2.42 -13.34 0.55
CA PRO A 85 1.28 -13.96 -0.13
C PRO A 85 -0.07 -13.72 0.57
N ILE A 86 -0.06 -13.51 1.89
CA ILE A 86 -1.28 -13.22 2.66
C ILE A 86 -1.72 -11.77 2.38
N CYS A 87 -0.80 -10.82 2.35
CA CYS A 87 -1.06 -9.43 1.97
C CYS A 87 -1.61 -9.32 0.54
N GLU A 88 -1.08 -10.12 -0.39
CA GLU A 88 -1.61 -10.20 -1.76
C GLU A 88 -3.07 -10.68 -1.78
N ALA A 89 -3.39 -11.73 -1.02
CA ALA A 89 -4.76 -12.23 -0.90
C ALA A 89 -5.70 -11.23 -0.23
N ILE A 90 -5.22 -10.51 0.79
CA ILE A 90 -5.96 -9.41 1.43
C ILE A 90 -6.28 -8.32 0.41
N GLY A 91 -5.28 -7.84 -0.33
CA GLY A 91 -5.48 -6.79 -1.33
C GLY A 91 -6.40 -7.22 -2.46
N ALA A 92 -6.30 -8.48 -2.90
CA ALA A 92 -7.23 -9.06 -3.86
C ALA A 92 -8.68 -9.01 -3.32
N TYR A 93 -8.93 -9.52 -2.12
CA TYR A 93 -10.26 -9.48 -1.51
C TYR A 93 -10.75 -8.06 -1.22
N ALA A 94 -9.87 -7.13 -0.87
CA ALA A 94 -10.22 -5.74 -0.63
C ALA A 94 -10.87 -5.10 -1.87
N HIS A 95 -10.38 -5.42 -3.08
CA HIS A 95 -10.97 -4.93 -4.32
C HIS A 95 -12.33 -5.55 -4.68
N ALA A 96 -12.66 -6.71 -4.12
CA ALA A 96 -13.97 -7.34 -4.30
C ALA A 96 -14.95 -7.00 -3.16
N ALA A 97 -14.45 -6.49 -2.02
CA ALA A 97 -15.24 -6.25 -0.83
C ALA A 97 -16.24 -5.09 -1.01
N PRO A 98 -17.43 -5.15 -0.37
CA PRO A 98 -18.31 -4.00 -0.28
C PRO A 98 -17.59 -2.78 0.33
N PRO A 99 -17.72 -1.56 -0.23
CA PRO A 99 -16.98 -0.39 0.22
C PRO A 99 -17.16 -0.06 1.71
N ALA A 100 -18.39 -0.18 2.24
CA ALA A 100 -18.68 0.06 3.65
C ALA A 100 -17.92 -0.91 4.57
N LEU A 101 -17.94 -2.20 4.25
CA LEU A 101 -17.21 -3.23 5.00
C LEU A 101 -15.70 -2.98 4.98
N LEU A 102 -15.16 -2.57 3.82
CA LEU A 102 -13.74 -2.26 3.69
C LEU A 102 -13.35 -1.02 4.52
N SER A 103 -14.21 -0.01 4.57
CA SER A 103 -14.02 1.18 5.41
C SER A 103 -13.96 0.82 6.90
N ASP A 104 -14.88 -0.04 7.36
CA ASP A 104 -14.90 -0.52 8.74
C ASP A 104 -13.60 -1.24 9.11
N PHE A 105 -13.15 -2.19 8.28
CA PHE A 105 -11.90 -2.90 8.51
C PHE A 105 -10.68 -1.96 8.51
N PHE A 106 -10.62 -1.00 7.58
CA PHE A 106 -9.54 -0.02 7.57
C PHE A 106 -9.51 0.78 8.87
N ARG A 107 -10.67 1.30 9.31
CA ARG A 107 -10.79 2.11 10.53
C ARG A 107 -10.41 1.29 11.77
N ASP A 108 -10.78 0.02 11.82
CA ASP A 108 -10.41 -0.88 12.92
C ASP A 108 -8.89 -1.14 12.98
N VAL A 109 -8.27 -1.46 11.85
CA VAL A 109 -6.82 -1.68 11.79
C VAL A 109 -6.07 -0.38 12.11
N LEU A 110 -6.54 0.76 11.61
CA LEU A 110 -5.94 2.06 11.88
C LEU A 110 -6.05 2.43 13.36
N ARG A 111 -7.21 2.23 13.97
CA ARG A 111 -7.42 2.43 15.41
C ARG A 111 -6.44 1.58 16.22
N LYS A 112 -6.33 0.29 15.91
CA LYS A 112 -5.42 -0.63 16.61
C LYS A 112 -3.95 -0.23 16.44
N LEU A 113 -3.57 0.30 15.26
CA LEU A 113 -2.23 0.84 15.04
C LEU A 113 -1.94 2.01 15.99
N LEU A 114 -2.87 2.95 16.11
CA LEU A 114 -2.72 4.14 16.97
C LEU A 114 -2.68 3.76 18.46
N GLU A 115 -3.52 2.81 18.89
CA GLU A 115 -3.49 2.27 20.25
C GLU A 115 -2.16 1.58 20.57
N THR A 116 -1.64 0.79 19.63
CA THR A 116 -0.34 0.11 19.78
C THR A 116 0.80 1.13 19.86
N ALA A 117 0.76 2.19 19.04
CA ALA A 117 1.74 3.27 19.09
C ALA A 117 1.70 4.03 20.42
N ALA A 118 0.51 4.24 21.00
CA ALA A 118 0.35 4.88 22.29
C ALA A 118 0.82 4.01 23.47
N ALA A 119 0.77 2.68 23.34
CA ALA A 119 1.18 1.75 24.40
C ALA A 119 2.70 1.71 24.63
N GLY A 120 3.52 2.21 23.69
CA GLY A 120 4.96 2.40 23.86
C GLY A 120 5.80 1.88 22.70
N SER A 121 7.12 1.97 22.85
CA SER A 121 8.13 1.70 21.80
C SER A 121 8.94 0.42 22.03
N ALA A 122 8.45 -0.50 22.88
CA ALA A 122 9.06 -1.81 23.06
C ALA A 122 9.14 -2.58 21.73
N ALA A 123 10.12 -3.48 21.60
CA ALA A 123 10.36 -4.22 20.35
C ALA A 123 9.09 -4.92 19.83
N ASP A 124 8.35 -5.60 20.72
CA ASP A 124 7.10 -6.28 20.37
C ASP A 124 6.01 -5.30 19.90
N SER A 125 5.93 -4.10 20.49
CA SER A 125 5.02 -3.04 20.04
C SER A 125 5.39 -2.55 18.64
N LEU A 126 6.68 -2.34 18.36
CA LEU A 126 7.15 -1.90 17.04
C LEU A 126 6.88 -2.95 15.96
N GLU A 127 7.07 -4.24 16.26
CA GLU A 127 6.75 -5.33 15.34
C GLU A 127 5.23 -5.40 15.10
N GLN A 128 4.42 -5.26 16.15
CA GLN A 128 2.97 -5.22 16.02
C GLN A 128 2.48 -4.03 15.18
N GLN A 129 3.07 -2.85 15.35
CA GLN A 129 2.80 -1.69 14.49
C GLN A 129 3.20 -1.97 13.03
N GLY A 130 4.36 -2.60 12.81
CA GLY A 130 4.82 -3.01 11.49
C GLY A 130 3.83 -3.96 10.79
N SER A 131 3.31 -4.94 11.54
CA SER A 131 2.29 -5.88 11.07
C SER A 131 0.96 -5.19 10.74
N LEU A 132 0.50 -4.25 11.57
CA LEU A 132 -0.72 -3.49 11.31
C LEU A 132 -0.57 -2.57 10.08
N LEU A 133 0.61 -2.00 9.86
CA LEU A 133 0.93 -1.23 8.65
C LEU A 133 0.91 -2.12 7.40
N ASP A 134 1.34 -3.38 7.48
CA ASP A 134 1.23 -4.32 6.34
C ASP A 134 -0.24 -4.57 5.95
N LEU A 135 -1.13 -4.73 6.94
CA LEU A 135 -2.56 -4.85 6.68
C LEU A 135 -3.11 -3.57 6.02
N LEU A 136 -2.80 -2.39 6.55
CA LEU A 136 -3.24 -1.11 5.95
C LEU A 136 -2.73 -0.94 4.52
N LEU A 137 -1.47 -1.32 4.26
CA LEU A 137 -0.85 -1.29 2.93
C LEU A 137 -1.55 -2.24 1.96
N ALA A 138 -1.96 -3.43 2.42
CA ALA A 138 -2.69 -4.38 1.59
C ALA A 138 -4.10 -3.88 1.22
N LEU A 139 -4.76 -3.15 2.14
CA LEU A 139 -6.07 -2.56 1.89
C LEU A 139 -5.99 -1.28 1.02
N ALA A 140 -4.92 -0.50 1.16
CA ALA A 140 -4.78 0.83 0.58
C ALA A 140 -5.16 0.96 -0.90
N PRO A 141 -4.77 0.04 -1.82
CA PRO A 141 -5.12 0.15 -3.24
C PRO A 141 -6.63 0.15 -3.54
N ALA A 142 -7.45 -0.41 -2.64
CA ALA A 142 -8.90 -0.55 -2.82
C ALA A 142 -9.72 0.52 -2.09
N LEU A 143 -9.08 1.39 -1.29
CA LEU A 143 -9.76 2.37 -0.46
C LEU A 143 -10.17 3.64 -1.22
N SER A 144 -11.12 4.40 -0.66
CA SER A 144 -11.48 5.71 -1.22
C SER A 144 -10.33 6.73 -1.06
N PRO A 145 -9.91 7.41 -2.15
CA PRO A 145 -8.88 8.45 -2.11
C PRO A 145 -9.26 9.66 -1.24
N THR A 146 -10.55 9.99 -1.14
CA THR A 146 -10.99 11.21 -0.44
C THR A 146 -11.17 10.99 1.06
N GLU A 147 -11.52 9.77 1.47
CA GLU A 147 -11.81 9.45 2.87
C GLU A 147 -10.62 8.80 3.58
N HIS A 148 -10.01 7.78 2.97
CA HIS A 148 -9.08 6.90 3.67
C HIS A 148 -7.62 7.30 3.46
N ALA A 149 -7.25 7.75 2.26
CA ALA A 149 -5.87 8.17 1.98
C ALA A 149 -5.39 9.30 2.93
N PRO A 150 -6.20 10.35 3.24
CA PRO A 150 -5.80 11.36 4.21
C PRO A 150 -5.62 10.81 5.63
N LEU A 151 -6.45 9.85 6.04
CA LEU A 151 -6.34 9.21 7.36
C LEU A 151 -5.09 8.35 7.46
N LEU A 152 -4.80 7.55 6.43
CA LEU A 152 -3.58 6.75 6.36
C LEU A 152 -2.35 7.65 6.35
N TRP A 153 -2.36 8.71 5.52
CA TRP A 153 -1.27 9.68 5.47
C TRP A 153 -1.00 10.31 6.82
N ARG A 154 -2.04 10.78 7.52
CA ARG A 154 -1.89 11.38 8.85
C ARG A 154 -1.23 10.43 9.86
N ALA A 155 -1.52 9.13 9.78
CA ALA A 155 -0.90 8.14 10.64
C ALA A 155 0.56 7.82 10.26
N VAL A 156 0.90 7.81 8.97
CA VAL A 156 2.25 7.42 8.50
C VAL A 156 3.22 8.59 8.35
N ARG A 157 2.75 9.83 8.17
CA ARG A 157 3.59 11.04 8.06
C ARG A 157 4.62 11.12 9.21
N PRO A 158 4.26 11.04 10.50
CA PRO A 158 5.25 11.07 11.57
C PRO A 158 6.21 9.88 11.56
N LEU A 159 5.82 8.75 10.96
CA LEU A 159 6.64 7.56 10.88
C LEU A 159 7.80 7.68 9.87
N LEU A 160 7.76 8.68 8.97
CA LEU A 160 8.86 8.97 8.05
C LEU A 160 10.15 9.40 8.78
N SER A 161 10.03 9.95 9.99
CA SER A 161 11.14 10.40 10.83
C SER A 161 11.31 9.53 12.09
N HIS A 162 10.66 8.36 12.15
CA HIS A 162 10.66 7.52 13.34
C HIS A 162 11.99 6.75 13.50
N ASN A 163 12.45 6.59 14.74
CA ASN A 163 13.74 5.95 15.07
C ASN A 163 13.82 4.47 14.68
N SER A 164 12.68 3.78 14.59
CA SER A 164 12.60 2.39 14.11
C SER A 164 12.73 2.32 12.59
N PRO A 165 13.77 1.67 12.04
CA PRO A 165 13.93 1.50 10.60
C PRO A 165 12.82 0.65 9.97
N LEU A 166 12.19 -0.23 10.77
CA LEU A 166 11.02 -1.01 10.36
C LEU A 166 9.87 -0.06 10.00
N LEU A 167 9.45 0.79 10.95
CA LEU A 167 8.32 1.70 10.75
C LEU A 167 8.61 2.74 9.68
N GLN A 168 9.84 3.27 9.65
CA GLN A 168 10.25 4.23 8.62
C GLN A 168 10.18 3.63 7.20
N LYS A 169 10.61 2.37 7.01
CA LYS A 169 10.43 1.67 5.72
C LYS A 169 8.96 1.48 5.35
N LYS A 170 8.10 1.15 6.32
CA LYS A 170 6.65 0.98 6.09
C LYS A 170 6.00 2.32 5.72
N ALA A 171 6.41 3.42 6.36
CA ALA A 171 5.92 4.76 6.07
C ALA A 171 6.23 5.20 4.63
N TYR A 172 7.48 5.04 4.18
CA TYR A 172 7.85 5.31 2.78
C TYR A 172 7.12 4.37 1.81
N LYS A 173 6.91 3.09 2.16
CA LYS A 173 6.10 2.17 1.34
C LYS A 173 4.64 2.65 1.25
N ALA A 174 4.07 3.15 2.35
CA ALA A 174 2.69 3.65 2.39
C ALA A 174 2.52 4.89 1.53
N LEU A 175 3.44 5.85 1.63
CA LEU A 175 3.40 7.03 0.78
C LEU A 175 3.55 6.69 -0.71
N GLY A 176 4.46 5.78 -1.07
CA GLY A 176 4.57 5.29 -2.45
C GLY A 176 3.29 4.61 -2.95
N THR A 177 2.65 3.80 -2.10
CA THR A 177 1.37 3.13 -2.41
C THR A 177 0.25 4.16 -2.60
N LEU A 178 0.19 5.20 -1.77
CA LEU A 178 -0.76 6.30 -1.92
C LEU A 178 -0.52 7.07 -3.22
N ALA A 179 0.73 7.37 -3.56
CA ALA A 179 1.07 8.03 -4.82
C ALA A 179 0.65 7.18 -6.04
N GLU A 180 0.86 5.87 -5.97
CA GLU A 180 0.57 4.97 -7.07
C GLU A 180 -0.94 4.77 -7.31
N HIS A 181 -1.72 4.58 -6.24
CA HIS A 181 -3.13 4.21 -6.33
C HIS A 181 -4.09 5.38 -6.14
N HIS A 182 -3.64 6.46 -5.51
CA HIS A 182 -4.45 7.66 -5.18
C HIS A 182 -3.75 8.93 -5.69
N PRO A 183 -3.55 9.07 -7.02
CA PRO A 183 -2.81 10.21 -7.57
C PRO A 183 -3.46 11.56 -7.24
N SER A 184 -4.79 11.63 -7.12
CA SER A 184 -5.49 12.85 -6.71
C SER A 184 -5.09 13.32 -5.29
N PHE A 185 -4.96 12.38 -4.36
CA PHE A 185 -4.48 12.66 -3.00
C PHE A 185 -3.09 13.31 -3.03
N LEU A 186 -2.18 12.78 -3.86
CA LEU A 186 -0.84 13.35 -3.99
C LEU A 186 -0.90 14.76 -4.57
N THR A 187 -1.65 14.97 -5.66
CA THR A 187 -1.72 16.29 -6.30
C THR A 187 -2.30 17.37 -5.38
N GLU A 188 -3.29 17.02 -4.55
CA GLU A 188 -3.93 17.94 -3.58
C GLU A 188 -3.09 18.22 -2.33
N ARG A 189 -2.03 17.43 -2.10
CA ARG A 189 -1.19 17.48 -0.89
C ARG A 189 0.29 17.57 -1.19
N LEU A 190 0.66 17.89 -2.43
CA LEU A 190 2.05 17.86 -2.89
C LEU A 190 2.98 18.69 -1.98
N ALA A 191 2.57 19.89 -1.58
CA ALA A 191 3.36 20.74 -0.70
C ALA A 191 3.64 20.10 0.67
N ASP A 192 2.63 19.47 1.31
CA ASP A 192 2.80 18.76 2.59
C ASP A 192 3.65 17.50 2.43
N VAL A 193 3.47 16.76 1.33
CA VAL A 193 4.28 15.57 1.02
C VAL A 193 5.75 15.93 0.81
N THR A 194 6.05 16.99 0.04
CA THR A 194 7.42 17.49 -0.17
C THR A 194 8.03 17.95 1.15
N ALA A 195 7.29 18.74 1.95
CA ALA A 195 7.76 19.18 3.26
C ALA A 195 8.06 18.01 4.19
N ALA A 196 7.19 16.99 4.25
CA ALA A 196 7.41 15.79 5.04
C ALA A 196 8.64 15.00 4.58
N PHE A 197 8.93 14.99 3.27
CA PHE A 197 10.17 14.40 2.74
C PHE A 197 11.39 15.16 3.25
N ASP A 198 11.41 16.48 3.15
CA ASP A 198 12.54 17.31 3.59
C ASP A 198 12.75 17.22 5.11
N GLU A 199 11.68 17.30 5.90
CA GLU A 199 11.68 17.12 7.36
C GLU A 199 12.28 15.76 7.79
N ALA A 200 12.02 14.71 7.02
CA ALA A 200 12.48 13.35 7.32
C ALA A 200 13.91 13.05 6.84
N LEU A 201 14.49 13.87 5.97
CA LEU A 201 15.82 13.62 5.40
C LEU A 201 16.93 13.51 6.48
N PRO A 202 17.02 14.43 7.47
CA PRO A 202 18.09 14.37 8.48
C PRO A 202 18.00 13.15 9.40
N THR A 203 16.81 12.58 9.54
CA THR A 203 16.52 11.41 10.41
C THR A 203 16.37 10.11 9.61
N CYS A 204 16.68 10.14 8.31
CA CYS A 204 16.57 8.98 7.44
C CYS A 204 17.62 7.92 7.81
N HIS A 205 17.17 6.80 8.36
CA HIS A 205 18.05 5.70 8.71
C HIS A 205 18.72 5.13 7.45
N THR A 206 19.99 4.74 7.54
CA THR A 206 20.77 4.22 6.40
C THR A 206 20.09 3.05 5.69
N ALA A 207 19.50 2.14 6.46
CA ALA A 207 18.71 1.00 5.94
C ALA A 207 17.42 1.42 5.19
N CYS A 208 16.96 2.66 5.33
CA CYS A 208 15.73 3.19 4.72
C CYS A 208 15.98 3.99 3.45
N LYS A 209 17.21 4.48 3.21
CA LYS A 209 17.58 5.30 2.05
C LYS A 209 17.09 4.74 0.72
N ARG A 210 17.30 3.44 0.46
CA ARG A 210 16.77 2.78 -0.76
C ARG A 210 15.25 2.92 -0.87
N ARG A 211 14.52 2.65 0.22
CA ARG A 211 13.04 2.71 0.21
C ARG A 211 12.55 4.13 0.02
N ARG A 212 13.24 5.11 0.61
CA ARG A 212 12.99 6.54 0.40
C ARG A 212 13.15 6.93 -1.08
N LEU A 213 14.23 6.51 -1.73
CA LEU A 213 14.45 6.76 -3.16
C LEU A 213 13.38 6.10 -4.05
N VAL A 214 12.97 4.87 -3.74
CA VAL A 214 11.87 4.20 -4.47
C VAL A 214 10.54 4.95 -4.28
N CYS A 215 10.28 5.46 -3.06
CA CYS A 215 9.12 6.31 -2.82
C CYS A 215 9.20 7.62 -3.60
N LEU A 216 10.39 8.23 -3.67
CA LEU A 216 10.65 9.44 -4.43
C LEU A 216 10.37 9.25 -5.93
N GLN A 217 10.82 8.13 -6.51
CA GLN A 217 10.50 7.75 -7.89
C GLN A 217 8.99 7.66 -8.10
N ALA A 218 8.28 6.95 -7.21
CA ALA A 218 6.82 6.80 -7.30
C ALA A 218 6.07 8.15 -7.23
N LEU A 219 6.58 9.11 -6.45
CA LEU A 219 6.03 10.46 -6.37
C LEU A 219 6.29 11.23 -7.66
N VAL A 220 7.55 11.28 -8.11
CA VAL A 220 7.97 12.02 -9.31
C VAL A 220 7.21 11.55 -10.55
N SER A 221 7.01 10.24 -10.72
CA SER A 221 6.26 9.68 -11.86
C SER A 221 4.78 10.09 -11.90
N ARG A 222 4.27 10.74 -10.86
CA ARG A 222 2.87 11.21 -10.76
C ARG A 222 2.74 12.73 -10.84
N LEU A 223 3.84 13.47 -10.88
CA LEU A 223 3.82 14.92 -10.96
C LEU A 223 3.65 15.38 -12.42
N SER A 224 2.95 16.50 -12.61
CA SER A 224 3.00 17.22 -13.88
C SER A 224 4.40 17.80 -14.11
N ALA A 225 4.73 18.16 -15.35
CA ALA A 225 6.02 18.78 -15.66
C ALA A 225 6.28 20.09 -14.89
N GLU A 226 5.21 20.84 -14.56
CA GLU A 226 5.31 22.05 -13.75
C GLU A 226 5.59 21.74 -12.28
N GLN A 227 4.85 20.80 -11.70
CA GLN A 227 5.03 20.35 -10.33
C GLN A 227 6.43 19.75 -10.11
N LEU A 228 6.89 18.93 -11.07
CA LEU A 228 8.23 18.37 -11.04
C LEU A 228 9.31 19.46 -11.06
N ARG A 229 9.18 20.43 -11.97
CA ARG A 229 10.13 21.55 -12.06
C ARG A 229 10.22 22.34 -10.74
N SER A 230 9.10 22.49 -10.04
CA SER A 230 9.07 23.16 -8.73
C SER A 230 9.66 22.33 -7.60
N ALA A 231 9.50 21.00 -7.61
CA ALA A 231 9.97 20.12 -6.54
C ALA A 231 11.44 19.69 -6.72
N MET A 232 11.94 19.69 -7.97
CA MET A 232 13.26 19.21 -8.34
C MET A 232 14.42 19.82 -7.52
N PRO A 233 14.49 21.13 -7.24
CA PRO A 233 15.62 21.70 -6.49
C PRO A 233 15.78 21.11 -5.07
N ALA A 234 14.68 20.76 -4.41
CA ALA A 234 14.69 20.16 -3.08
C ALA A 234 15.18 18.70 -3.11
N MET A 235 14.86 17.97 -4.19
CA MET A 235 15.06 16.52 -4.28
C MET A 235 16.39 16.15 -4.95
N LEU A 236 16.87 16.97 -5.90
CA LEU A 236 18.05 16.65 -6.72
C LEU A 236 19.32 16.48 -5.90
N GLY A 237 19.54 17.33 -4.89
CA GLY A 237 20.70 17.24 -4.01
C GLY A 237 20.78 15.88 -3.30
N GLU A 238 19.65 15.41 -2.76
CA GLU A 238 19.55 14.09 -2.13
C GLU A 238 19.86 12.97 -3.15
N VAL A 239 19.22 13.00 -4.32
CA VAL A 239 19.38 11.96 -5.34
C VAL A 239 20.82 11.88 -5.84
N VAL A 240 21.46 13.02 -6.13
CA VAL A 240 22.86 13.08 -6.56
C VAL A 240 23.79 12.53 -5.48
N LEU A 241 23.59 12.90 -4.20
CA LEU A 241 24.38 12.34 -3.10
C LEU A 241 24.18 10.82 -2.97
N ALA A 242 22.96 10.34 -3.18
CA ALA A 242 22.63 8.92 -3.08
C ALA A 242 23.32 8.06 -4.17
N THR A 243 23.74 8.64 -5.30
CA THR A 243 24.57 7.93 -6.30
C THR A 243 25.94 7.52 -5.76
N LYS A 244 26.38 8.10 -4.64
CA LYS A 244 27.67 7.81 -3.98
C LYS A 244 27.54 6.91 -2.75
N GLU A 245 26.36 6.38 -2.46
CA GLU A 245 26.13 5.47 -1.33
C GLU A 245 26.97 4.21 -1.41
N SER A 246 27.36 3.62 -0.27
CA SER A 246 28.10 2.35 -0.25
C SER A 246 27.24 1.16 -0.70
N ASN A 247 25.93 1.22 -0.44
CA ASN A 247 24.98 0.18 -0.81
C ASN A 247 24.64 0.22 -2.30
N VAL A 248 24.99 -0.84 -3.04
CA VAL A 248 24.75 -1.00 -4.49
C VAL A 248 23.28 -0.78 -4.85
N LYS A 249 22.34 -1.33 -4.06
CA LYS A 249 20.90 -1.24 -4.35
C LYS A 249 20.35 0.16 -4.10
N SER A 250 20.93 0.92 -3.18
CA SER A 250 20.61 2.34 -2.98
C SER A 250 21.14 3.19 -4.14
N ARG A 251 22.39 2.94 -4.59
CA ARG A 251 22.96 3.63 -5.76
C ARG A 251 22.14 3.39 -7.03
N ALA A 252 21.75 2.14 -7.28
CA ALA A 252 20.90 1.81 -8.43
C ALA A 252 19.58 2.59 -8.40
N ALA A 253 18.89 2.62 -7.25
CA ALA A 253 17.67 3.40 -7.10
C ALA A 253 17.91 4.93 -7.27
N ALA A 254 19.08 5.44 -6.90
CA ALA A 254 19.41 6.84 -7.15
C ALA A 254 19.59 7.13 -8.65
N PHE A 255 20.25 6.24 -9.40
CA PHE A 255 20.35 6.37 -10.86
C PHE A 255 18.99 6.29 -11.54
N ASP A 256 18.13 5.34 -11.13
CA ASP A 256 16.76 5.25 -11.63
C ASP A 256 15.97 6.54 -11.35
N ALA A 257 16.17 7.14 -10.17
CA ALA A 257 15.53 8.42 -9.83
C ALA A 257 16.04 9.58 -10.68
N LEU A 258 17.34 9.63 -11.02
CA LEU A 258 17.92 10.65 -11.91
C LEU A 258 17.33 10.63 -13.32
N LEU A 259 16.84 9.48 -13.79
CA LEU A 259 16.19 9.39 -15.10
C LEU A 259 14.77 9.97 -15.11
N LEU A 260 14.19 10.19 -13.93
CA LEU A 260 12.82 10.71 -13.77
C LEU A 260 12.77 12.20 -13.43
N VAL A 261 13.86 12.75 -12.88
CA VAL A 261 13.95 14.17 -12.50
C VAL A 261 14.66 15.00 -13.55
#